data_AF-A0A7W5C686-F1
#
_entry.id   AF-A0A7W5C686-F1
#
_cell.length_a   1.000
_cell.length_b   1.000
_cell.length_c   1.000
_cell.angle_alpha   90.00
_cell.angle_beta   90.00
_cell.angle_gamma   90.00
#
_symmetry.space_group_name_H-M   'P 1'
#
loop_
_entity.id
_entity.type
_entity.pdbx_description
1 polymer ?
#
loop_
_entity_poly.entity_id
_entity_poly.type
_entity_poly.pdbx_seq_one_letter_code
_entity_poly.pdbx_strand_id
1 'polypeptide(L)'
;MKKQIEAMNQAKEKLEVRISDLNTGIKKKANEKATAEALYREMLLEDSSGEKTHSTTELNKVKQRAEALELEIQVDSDRLQVLEAGKEGAVKKFLPDIQAARIRALEGIKVELDKIEEEARELRAKLTLKVMEANVPLKKAQELLQDLKGAEYMAGVPWDRQTTDVGVPTKPKLYTMMPIGMGQGTKTYDESCIMPAEEELIKAYARGEVPAWIKHYANTGKLVTDEEAREHAAKRSNSSEGKGFVDRLLNR
;
A
#
# COMPACT_ATOMS: atom_id res chain seq x y z
N MET A 1 15.29 1.05 1.58
CA MET A 1 14.76 -0.05 2.42
C MET A 1 15.58 -1.34 2.27
N LYS A 2 15.78 -1.87 1.06
CA LYS A 2 16.56 -3.13 0.84
C LYS A 2 17.94 -3.11 1.52
N LYS A 3 18.73 -2.06 1.29
CA LYS A 3 20.05 -1.87 1.92
C LYS A 3 20.01 -1.90 3.46
N GLN A 4 18.98 -1.31 4.07
CA GLN A 4 18.82 -1.29 5.53
C GLN A 4 18.49 -2.68 6.09
N ILE A 5 17.64 -3.45 5.39
CA ILE A 5 17.31 -4.83 5.75
C ILE A 5 18.53 -5.74 5.55
N GLU A 6 19.30 -5.55 4.48
CA GLU A 6 20.56 -6.27 4.25
C GLU A 6 21.58 -6.02 5.37
N ALA A 7 21.74 -4.77 5.81
CA ALA A 7 22.61 -4.44 6.94
C ALA A 7 22.17 -5.11 8.25
N MET A 8 20.85 -5.16 8.52
CA MET A 8 20.29 -5.86 9.67
C MET A 8 20.55 -7.38 9.58
N ASN A 9 20.38 -7.99 8.41
CA ASN A 9 20.63 -9.42 8.20
C ASN A 9 22.12 -9.77 8.38
N GLN A 10 23.03 -8.95 7.83
CA GLN A 10 24.47 -9.11 8.03
C GLN A 10 24.87 -8.98 9.51
N ALA A 11 24.24 -8.06 10.25
CA ALA A 11 24.48 -7.91 11.68
C ALA A 11 23.98 -9.14 12.47
N LYS A 12 22.79 -9.66 12.12
CA LYS A 12 22.24 -10.89 12.70
C LYS A 12 23.16 -12.09 12.43
N GLU A 13 23.60 -12.27 11.20
CA GLU A 13 24.47 -13.38 10.78
C GLU A 13 25.82 -13.32 11.52
N LYS A 14 26.45 -12.14 11.62
CA LYS A 14 27.69 -11.97 12.40
C LYS A 14 27.54 -12.35 13.88
N LEU A 15 26.38 -12.06 14.48
CA LEU A 15 26.09 -12.45 15.86
C LEU A 15 25.89 -13.96 15.98
N GLU A 16 25.19 -14.59 15.02
CA GLU A 16 24.97 -16.04 14.98
C GLU A 16 26.27 -16.82 14.79
N VAL A 17 27.16 -16.35 13.91
CA VAL A 17 28.50 -16.94 13.75
C VAL A 17 29.27 -16.87 15.07
N ARG A 18 29.32 -15.71 15.74
CA ARG A 18 30.01 -15.57 17.03
C ARG A 18 29.44 -16.47 18.12
N ILE A 19 28.11 -16.59 18.19
CA ILE A 19 27.42 -17.50 19.13
C ILE A 19 27.77 -18.96 18.84
N SER A 20 27.80 -19.34 17.55
CA SER A 20 28.19 -20.69 17.11
C SER A 20 29.66 -20.99 17.44
N ASP A 21 30.56 -20.04 17.20
CA ASP A 21 31.99 -20.17 17.48
C ASP A 21 32.25 -20.35 18.98
N LEU A 22 31.60 -19.54 19.83
CA LEU A 22 31.69 -19.67 21.29
C LEU A 22 31.15 -21.01 21.78
N ASN A 23 29.98 -21.43 21.29
CA ASN A 23 29.42 -22.74 21.62
C ASN A 23 30.36 -23.90 21.25
N THR A 24 30.98 -23.81 20.07
CA THR A 24 31.94 -24.82 19.60
C THR A 24 33.21 -24.80 20.45
N GLY A 25 33.72 -23.62 20.79
CA GLY A 25 34.86 -23.43 21.67
C GLY A 25 34.64 -23.99 23.08
N ILE A 26 33.47 -23.70 23.69
CA ILE A 26 33.08 -24.24 24.99
C ILE A 26 33.03 -25.76 24.95
N LYS A 27 32.40 -26.36 23.93
CA LYS A 27 32.34 -27.83 23.77
C LYS A 27 33.74 -28.45 23.65
N LYS A 28 34.63 -27.84 22.87
CA LYS A 28 36.01 -28.32 22.71
C LYS A 28 36.76 -28.28 24.05
N LYS A 29 36.69 -27.16 24.77
CA LYS A 29 37.33 -27.02 26.09
C LYS A 29 36.74 -27.97 27.13
N ALA A 30 35.42 -28.21 27.09
CA ALA A 30 34.76 -29.18 27.97
C ALA A 30 35.27 -30.61 27.73
N ASN A 31 35.47 -31.00 26.47
CA ASN A 31 36.06 -32.31 26.13
C ASN A 31 37.53 -32.40 26.59
N GLU A 32 38.31 -31.33 26.40
CA GLU A 32 39.69 -31.26 26.91
C GLU A 32 39.74 -31.36 28.43
N LYS A 33 38.82 -30.70 29.14
CA LYS A 33 38.70 -30.77 30.61
C LYS A 33 38.39 -32.19 31.04
N ALA A 34 37.40 -32.83 30.43
CA ALA A 34 37.03 -34.21 30.74
C ALA A 34 38.19 -35.19 30.53
N THR A 35 39.00 -34.98 29.49
CA THR A 35 40.19 -35.80 29.21
C THR A 35 41.29 -35.57 30.24
N ALA A 36 41.54 -34.31 30.62
CA ALA A 36 42.50 -33.97 31.67
C ALA A 36 42.09 -34.52 33.05
N GLU A 37 40.79 -34.45 33.39
CA GLU A 37 40.27 -35.06 34.62
C GLU A 37 40.36 -36.59 34.61
N ALA A 38 40.05 -37.23 33.49
CA ALA A 38 40.20 -38.67 33.34
C ALA A 38 41.65 -39.10 33.53
N LEU A 39 42.59 -38.40 32.86
CA LEU A 39 44.03 -38.65 32.98
C LEU A 39 44.52 -38.42 34.42
N TYR A 40 44.06 -37.37 35.10
CA TYR A 40 44.40 -37.13 36.50
C TYR A 40 43.91 -38.26 37.42
N ARG A 41 42.69 -38.77 37.21
CA ARG A 41 42.15 -39.90 37.98
C ARG A 41 42.92 -41.19 37.69
N GLU A 42 43.27 -41.44 36.44
CA GLU A 42 44.07 -42.59 36.02
C GLU A 42 45.47 -42.56 36.67
N MET A 43 46.15 -41.42 36.62
CA MET A 43 47.46 -41.24 37.27
C MET A 43 47.39 -41.46 38.79
N LEU A 44 46.32 -41.01 39.47
CA LEU A 44 46.12 -41.29 40.90
C LEU A 44 45.92 -42.77 41.17
N LEU A 45 45.20 -43.48 40.31
CA LEU A 45 44.97 -44.91 40.44
C LEU A 45 46.27 -45.70 40.24
N GLU A 46 47.04 -45.41 39.19
CA GLU A 46 48.33 -46.06 38.90
C GLU A 46 49.37 -45.84 40.03
N ASP A 47 49.40 -44.64 40.61
CA ASP A 47 50.29 -44.32 41.73
C ASP A 47 49.87 -45.06 43.01
N SER A 48 48.56 -45.21 43.23
CA SER A 48 48.01 -45.93 44.38
C SER A 48 48.09 -47.46 44.26
N SER A 49 48.04 -48.01 43.05
CA SER A 49 48.16 -49.45 42.78
C SER A 49 49.62 -49.93 42.78
N GLY A 50 50.58 -48.99 42.68
CA GLY A 50 52.01 -49.28 42.57
C GLY A 50 52.44 -49.73 41.17
N GLU A 51 51.55 -49.66 40.17
CA GLU A 51 51.88 -49.99 38.78
C GLU A 51 52.85 -48.98 38.15
N LYS A 52 52.70 -47.70 38.51
CA LYS A 52 53.55 -46.63 37.96
C LYS A 52 53.61 -45.45 38.93
N THR A 53 54.82 -45.07 39.33
CA THR A 53 55.02 -43.92 40.23
C THR A 53 55.00 -42.63 39.44
N HIS A 54 54.10 -41.72 39.78
CA HIS A 54 54.00 -40.40 39.15
C HIS A 54 54.54 -39.32 40.08
N SER A 55 55.23 -38.31 39.56
CA SER A 55 55.69 -37.22 40.40
C SER A 55 54.51 -36.32 40.83
N THR A 56 54.57 -35.79 42.05
CA THR A 56 53.60 -34.78 42.54
C THR A 56 53.51 -33.56 41.62
N THR A 57 54.60 -33.21 40.94
CA THR A 57 54.66 -32.13 39.96
C THR A 57 53.84 -32.44 38.70
N GLU A 58 53.84 -33.69 38.21
CA GLU A 58 53.07 -34.10 37.03
C GLU A 58 51.57 -34.16 37.33
N LEU A 59 51.20 -34.74 38.47
CA LEU A 59 49.81 -34.75 38.95
C LEU A 59 49.25 -33.33 39.08
N ASN A 60 50.02 -32.42 39.68
CA ASN A 60 49.62 -31.02 39.83
C ASN A 60 49.48 -30.29 38.48
N LYS A 61 50.33 -30.57 37.49
CA LYS A 61 50.21 -29.97 36.15
C LYS A 61 48.90 -30.34 35.47
N VAL A 62 48.51 -31.62 35.51
CA VAL A 62 47.28 -32.10 34.88
C VAL A 62 46.05 -31.52 35.59
N LYS A 63 46.07 -31.52 36.94
CA LYS A 63 45.02 -30.89 37.75
C LYS A 63 44.87 -29.40 37.44
N GLN A 64 45.97 -28.64 37.41
CA GLN A 64 45.95 -27.23 37.07
C GLN A 64 45.45 -26.96 35.66
N ARG A 65 45.72 -27.85 34.68
CA ARG A 65 45.16 -27.72 33.34
C ARG A 65 43.65 -27.89 33.33
N ALA A 66 43.11 -28.85 34.09
CA ALA A 66 41.66 -29.04 34.23
C ALA A 66 40.99 -27.82 34.89
N GLU A 67 41.58 -27.29 35.96
CA GLU A 67 41.10 -26.07 36.65
C GLU A 67 41.18 -24.83 35.74
N ALA A 68 42.26 -24.68 34.96
CA ALA A 68 42.40 -23.59 33.99
C ALA A 68 41.33 -23.67 32.89
N LEU A 69 41.05 -24.88 32.37
CA LEU A 69 40.00 -25.11 31.38
C LEU A 69 38.61 -24.81 31.95
N GLU A 70 38.36 -25.12 33.21
CA GLU A 70 37.10 -24.76 33.88
C GLU A 70 36.89 -23.25 33.94
N LEU A 71 37.92 -22.49 34.30
CA LEU A 71 37.85 -21.03 34.32
C LEU A 71 37.66 -20.44 32.90
N GLU A 72 38.34 -21.00 31.90
CA GLU A 72 38.16 -20.60 30.50
C GLU A 72 36.74 -20.88 29.99
N ILE A 73 36.15 -22.04 30.33
CA ILE A 73 34.76 -22.39 29.98
C ILE A 73 33.80 -21.41 30.63
N GLN A 74 34.00 -21.06 31.91
CA GLN A 74 33.15 -20.11 32.61
C GLN A 74 33.17 -18.74 31.92
N VAL A 75 34.35 -18.22 31.61
CA VAL A 75 34.51 -16.92 30.92
C VAL A 75 33.81 -16.93 29.55
N ASP A 76 33.95 -18.01 28.77
CA ASP A 76 33.30 -18.10 27.46
C ASP A 76 31.78 -18.30 27.59
N SER A 77 31.31 -18.99 28.63
CA SER A 77 29.88 -19.15 28.93
C SER A 77 29.23 -17.82 29.32
N ASP A 78 29.89 -17.03 30.18
CA ASP A 78 29.42 -15.69 30.56
C ASP A 78 29.34 -14.77 29.33
N ARG A 79 30.35 -14.83 28.46
CA ARG A 79 30.35 -14.08 27.17
C ARG A 79 29.22 -14.52 26.25
N LEU A 80 28.95 -15.81 26.16
CA LEU A 80 27.85 -16.36 25.37
C LEU A 80 26.51 -15.84 25.89
N GLN A 81 26.27 -15.88 27.20
CA GLN A 81 25.04 -15.36 27.81
C GLN A 81 24.84 -13.87 27.54
N VAL A 82 25.90 -13.06 27.66
CA VAL A 82 25.83 -11.61 27.35
C VAL A 82 25.49 -11.38 25.88
N LEU A 83 26.07 -12.15 24.96
CA LEU A 83 25.78 -12.04 23.52
C LEU A 83 24.36 -12.47 23.18
N GLU A 84 23.88 -13.57 23.77
CA GLU A 84 22.51 -14.07 23.55
C GLU A 84 21.47 -13.09 24.09
N ALA A 85 21.67 -12.57 25.31
CA ALA A 85 20.81 -11.54 25.89
C ALA A 85 20.86 -10.21 25.10
N GLY A 86 22.03 -9.83 24.58
CA GLY A 86 22.24 -8.61 23.82
C GLY A 86 21.80 -8.68 22.35
N LYS A 87 21.59 -9.89 21.78
CA LYS A 87 21.30 -10.12 20.36
C LYS A 87 20.07 -9.34 19.91
N GLU A 88 18.97 -9.46 20.65
CA GLU A 88 17.72 -8.80 20.29
C GLU A 88 17.87 -7.28 20.32
N GLY A 89 18.52 -6.74 21.35
CA GLY A 89 18.80 -5.31 21.45
C GLY A 89 19.69 -4.78 20.32
N ALA A 90 20.70 -5.54 19.91
CA ALA A 90 21.60 -5.17 18.81
C ALA A 90 20.87 -5.12 17.45
N VAL A 91 19.98 -6.09 17.19
CA VAL A 91 19.18 -6.12 15.96
C VAL A 91 18.08 -5.05 15.97
N LYS A 92 17.45 -4.79 17.12
CA LYS A 92 16.43 -3.73 17.26
C LYS A 92 16.93 -2.33 16.91
N LYS A 93 18.23 -2.05 17.05
CA LYS A 93 18.83 -0.76 16.67
C LYS A 93 18.65 -0.40 15.19
N PHE A 94 18.42 -1.38 14.31
CA PHE A 94 18.19 -1.14 12.88
C PHE A 94 16.74 -0.78 12.55
N LEU A 95 15.78 -1.03 13.46
CA LEU A 95 14.36 -0.79 13.21
C LEU A 95 14.01 0.67 12.87
N PRO A 96 14.52 1.69 13.60
CA PRO A 96 14.20 3.09 13.28
C PRO A 96 14.57 3.47 11.85
N ASP A 97 15.74 3.03 11.37
CA ASP A 97 16.20 3.32 10.01
C ASP A 97 15.36 2.60 8.96
N ILE A 98 14.95 1.36 9.23
CA ILE A 98 14.05 0.58 8.35
C ILE A 98 12.67 1.25 8.27
N GLN A 99 12.12 1.68 9.41
CA GLN A 99 10.85 2.40 9.48
C GLN A 99 10.91 3.73 8.73
N ALA A 100 11.97 4.52 8.91
CA ALA A 100 12.19 5.76 8.18
C ALA A 100 12.38 5.53 6.67
N ALA A 101 13.03 4.42 6.29
CA ALA A 101 13.16 4.05 4.88
C ALA A 101 11.83 3.58 4.27
N ARG A 102 10.95 2.94 5.05
CA ARG A 102 9.60 2.55 4.63
C ARG A 102 8.73 3.78 4.39
N ILE A 103 8.73 4.75 5.31
CA ILE A 103 7.96 5.99 5.17
C ILE A 103 8.33 6.70 3.87
N ARG A 104 9.62 6.93 3.63
CA ARG A 104 10.11 7.55 2.38
C ARG A 104 9.72 6.77 1.11
N ALA A 105 9.75 5.43 1.17
CA ALA A 105 9.33 4.62 0.04
C ALA A 105 7.83 4.75 -0.23
N LEU A 106 7.00 4.80 0.82
CA LEU A 106 5.56 5.02 0.69
C LEU A 106 5.22 6.42 0.20
N GLU A 107 5.96 7.44 0.61
CA GLU A 107 5.82 8.80 0.07
C GLU A 107 6.09 8.82 -1.44
N GLY A 108 7.13 8.13 -1.92
CA GLY A 108 7.39 7.99 -3.36
C GLY A 108 6.24 7.31 -4.11
N ILE A 109 5.74 6.19 -3.57
CA ILE A 109 4.58 5.47 -4.14
C ILE A 109 3.33 6.36 -4.14
N LYS A 110 3.11 7.15 -3.09
CA LYS A 110 1.97 8.07 -3.00
C LYS A 110 2.01 9.09 -4.14
N VAL A 111 3.16 9.67 -4.46
CA VAL A 111 3.28 10.60 -5.60
C VAL A 111 2.92 9.92 -6.93
N GLU A 112 3.35 8.66 -7.13
CA GLU A 112 2.98 7.90 -8.32
C GLU A 112 1.48 7.61 -8.38
N LEU A 113 0.86 7.24 -7.25
CA LEU A 113 -0.58 7.04 -7.14
C LEU A 113 -1.34 8.33 -7.41
N ASP A 114 -0.97 9.45 -6.78
CA ASP A 114 -1.62 10.74 -6.95
C ASP A 114 -1.62 11.16 -8.43
N LYS A 115 -0.53 10.90 -9.16
CA LYS A 115 -0.43 11.14 -10.61
C LYS A 115 -1.39 10.26 -11.41
N ILE A 116 -1.43 8.95 -11.13
CA ILE A 116 -2.35 8.03 -11.80
C ILE A 116 -3.81 8.42 -11.52
N GLU A 117 -4.13 8.80 -10.28
CA GLU A 117 -5.45 9.27 -9.89
C GLU A 117 -5.83 10.59 -10.57
N GLU A 118 -4.88 11.49 -10.78
CA GLU A 118 -5.09 12.72 -11.55
C GLU A 118 -5.39 12.42 -13.04
N GLU A 119 -4.59 11.57 -13.69
CA GLU A 119 -4.85 11.10 -15.06
C GLU A 119 -6.22 10.43 -15.19
N ALA A 120 -6.58 9.61 -14.20
CA ALA A 120 -7.85 8.90 -14.21
C ALA A 120 -9.04 9.83 -13.95
N ARG A 121 -8.88 10.87 -13.12
CA ARG A 121 -9.88 11.97 -12.97
C ARG A 121 -10.06 12.74 -14.27
N GLU A 122 -9.00 12.98 -15.02
CA GLU A 122 -9.07 13.60 -16.36
C GLU A 122 -9.90 12.73 -17.32
N LEU A 123 -9.65 11.41 -17.34
CA LEU A 123 -10.38 10.47 -18.18
C LEU A 123 -11.86 10.41 -17.80
N ARG A 124 -12.19 10.41 -16.50
CA ARG A 124 -13.58 10.52 -16.03
C ARG A 124 -14.25 11.79 -16.55
N ALA A 125 -13.59 12.94 -16.45
CA ALA A 125 -14.14 14.20 -16.94
C ALA A 125 -14.42 14.13 -18.45
N LYS A 126 -13.46 13.62 -19.24
CA LYS A 126 -13.62 13.43 -20.70
C LYS A 126 -14.79 12.50 -21.02
N LEU A 127 -14.93 11.38 -20.31
CA LEU A 127 -16.03 10.43 -20.51
C LEU A 127 -17.39 11.09 -20.19
N THR A 128 -17.52 11.72 -19.03
CA THR A 128 -18.78 12.37 -18.62
C THR A 128 -19.17 13.50 -19.57
N LEU A 129 -18.20 14.30 -20.05
CA LEU A 129 -18.44 15.32 -21.09
C LEU A 129 -18.88 14.69 -22.41
N LYS A 130 -18.28 13.57 -22.82
CA LYS A 130 -18.69 12.88 -24.05
C LYS A 130 -20.11 12.33 -23.96
N VAL A 131 -20.52 11.85 -22.79
CA VAL A 131 -21.90 11.43 -22.52
C VAL A 131 -22.85 12.63 -22.53
N MET A 132 -22.42 13.79 -22.00
CA MET A 132 -23.17 15.04 -22.04
C MET A 132 -23.44 15.52 -23.47
N GLU A 133 -22.49 15.36 -24.40
CA GLU A 133 -22.71 15.70 -25.82
C GLU A 133 -23.91 14.98 -26.44
N ALA A 134 -24.23 13.77 -25.98
CA ALA A 134 -25.40 13.02 -26.44
C ALA A 134 -26.73 13.61 -25.96
N ASN A 135 -26.72 14.56 -25.02
CA ASN A 135 -27.92 15.30 -24.62
C ASN A 135 -28.47 16.15 -25.77
N VAL A 136 -27.62 16.69 -26.64
CA VAL A 136 -28.03 17.56 -27.76
C VAL A 136 -28.95 16.81 -28.74
N PRO A 137 -28.55 15.67 -29.33
CA PRO A 137 -29.45 14.92 -30.20
C PRO A 137 -30.68 14.37 -29.46
N LEU A 138 -30.57 14.05 -28.16
CA LEU A 138 -31.72 13.61 -27.36
C LEU A 138 -32.77 14.72 -27.21
N LYS A 139 -32.35 15.95 -26.88
CA LYS A 139 -33.25 17.11 -26.79
C LYS A 139 -33.95 17.37 -28.11
N LYS A 140 -33.21 17.34 -29.21
CA LYS A 140 -33.78 17.49 -30.56
C LYS A 140 -34.85 16.43 -30.85
N ALA A 141 -34.63 15.18 -30.46
CA ALA A 141 -35.62 14.12 -30.63
C ALA A 141 -36.86 14.35 -29.74
N GLN A 142 -36.69 14.88 -28.53
CA GLN A 142 -37.79 15.25 -27.63
C GLN A 142 -38.60 16.44 -28.15
N GLU A 143 -37.95 17.44 -28.73
CA GLU A 143 -38.60 18.59 -29.39
C GLU A 143 -39.47 18.13 -30.55
N LEU A 144 -38.92 17.30 -31.45
CA LEU A 144 -39.69 16.72 -32.57
C LEU A 144 -40.91 15.93 -32.10
N LEU A 145 -40.78 15.20 -30.98
CA LEU A 145 -41.88 14.48 -30.38
C LEU A 145 -42.94 15.43 -29.79
N GLN A 146 -42.52 16.55 -29.19
CA GLN A 146 -43.45 17.57 -28.70
C GLN A 146 -44.19 18.26 -29.84
N ASP A 147 -43.50 18.59 -30.93
CA ASP A 147 -44.10 19.18 -32.13
C ASP A 147 -45.14 18.24 -32.74
N LEU A 148 -44.82 16.94 -32.85
CA LEU A 148 -45.76 15.92 -33.31
C LEU A 148 -47.00 15.84 -32.41
N LYS A 149 -46.81 15.77 -31.09
CA LYS A 149 -47.92 15.76 -30.12
C LYS A 149 -48.78 17.00 -30.20
N GLY A 150 -48.18 18.16 -30.43
CA GLY A 150 -48.89 19.42 -30.67
C GLY A 150 -49.75 19.36 -31.93
N ALA A 151 -49.22 18.84 -33.03
CA ALA A 151 -49.95 18.66 -34.28
C ALA A 151 -51.09 17.64 -34.16
N GLU A 152 -50.86 16.49 -33.50
CA GLU A 152 -51.89 15.47 -33.24
C GLU A 152 -53.05 16.03 -32.41
N TYR A 153 -52.73 16.81 -31.37
CA TYR A 153 -53.72 17.48 -30.54
C TYR A 153 -54.57 18.46 -31.35
N MET A 154 -53.95 19.29 -32.21
CA MET A 154 -54.67 20.21 -33.09
C MET A 154 -55.55 19.48 -34.13
N ALA A 155 -55.10 18.32 -34.60
CA ALA A 155 -55.84 17.49 -35.56
C ALA A 155 -56.97 16.65 -34.92
N GLY A 156 -57.13 16.68 -33.60
CA GLY A 156 -58.13 15.87 -32.89
C GLY A 156 -57.85 14.37 -32.93
N VAL A 157 -56.59 13.98 -33.19
CA VAL A 157 -56.17 12.57 -33.23
C VAL A 157 -55.99 12.07 -31.80
N PRO A 158 -56.65 10.97 -31.39
CA PRO A 158 -56.46 10.40 -30.07
C PRO A 158 -55.05 9.80 -29.92
N TRP A 159 -54.58 9.75 -28.68
CA TRP A 159 -53.26 9.25 -28.28
C TRP A 159 -52.88 7.90 -28.94
N ASP A 160 -51.71 7.84 -29.60
CA ASP A 160 -51.13 6.60 -30.14
C ASP A 160 -49.81 6.23 -29.41
N ARG A 161 -49.64 4.93 -29.18
CA ARG A 161 -48.45 4.35 -28.55
C ARG A 161 -47.21 4.45 -29.44
N GLN A 162 -47.37 4.48 -30.76
CA GLN A 162 -46.24 4.63 -31.68
C GLN A 162 -45.69 6.07 -31.74
N THR A 163 -46.54 7.06 -31.48
CA THR A 163 -46.18 8.50 -31.51
C THR A 163 -45.85 9.07 -30.13
N THR A 164 -45.75 8.21 -29.11
CA THR A 164 -45.31 8.60 -27.77
C THR A 164 -43.88 8.22 -27.43
N ASP A 165 -43.29 7.30 -28.17
CA ASP A 165 -41.88 6.96 -28.02
C ASP A 165 -41.01 8.00 -28.73
N VAL A 166 -39.90 8.40 -28.09
CA VAL A 166 -38.90 9.30 -28.69
C VAL A 166 -38.14 8.58 -29.81
N GLY A 167 -38.18 7.24 -29.83
CA GLY A 167 -37.50 6.42 -30.86
C GLY A 167 -35.98 6.38 -30.72
N VAL A 168 -35.44 7.00 -29.66
CA VAL A 168 -34.03 6.98 -29.27
C VAL A 168 -33.89 6.58 -27.79
N PRO A 169 -32.77 5.98 -27.37
CA PRO A 169 -32.55 5.65 -25.97
C PRO A 169 -32.69 6.88 -25.07
N THR A 170 -33.47 6.79 -23.99
CA THR A 170 -33.65 7.89 -23.02
C THR A 170 -32.63 7.86 -21.88
N LYS A 171 -31.76 6.85 -21.87
CA LYS A 171 -30.66 6.66 -20.93
C LYS A 171 -29.42 6.17 -21.67
N PRO A 172 -28.21 6.46 -21.16
CA PRO A 172 -26.98 5.92 -21.73
C PRO A 172 -27.01 4.39 -21.63
N LYS A 173 -26.58 3.69 -22.68
CA LYS A 173 -26.43 2.23 -22.68
C LYS A 173 -25.18 1.86 -21.86
N LEU A 174 -25.34 1.79 -20.55
CA LEU A 174 -24.31 1.31 -19.64
C LEU A 174 -24.48 -0.20 -19.54
N TYR A 175 -23.62 -0.99 -20.19
CA TYR A 175 -23.59 -2.43 -19.93
C TYR A 175 -23.06 -2.62 -18.51
N THR A 176 -23.96 -2.76 -17.54
CA THR A 176 -23.61 -3.40 -16.26
C THR A 176 -23.44 -4.88 -16.54
N MET A 177 -22.21 -5.31 -16.88
CA MET A 177 -21.82 -6.66 -16.47
C MET A 177 -21.82 -6.63 -14.93
N MET A 178 -22.94 -7.02 -14.32
CA MET A 178 -22.87 -7.55 -12.97
C MET A 178 -22.01 -8.81 -13.08
N PRO A 179 -20.82 -8.87 -12.46
CA PRO A 179 -20.18 -10.17 -12.28
C PRO A 179 -21.16 -11.00 -11.45
N ILE A 180 -21.67 -12.07 -12.05
CA ILE A 180 -22.52 -13.07 -11.40
C ILE A 180 -21.70 -13.59 -10.21
N GLY A 181 -21.96 -13.10 -8.99
CA GLY A 181 -21.33 -13.61 -7.77
C GLY A 181 -20.92 -12.61 -6.67
N MET A 182 -20.98 -11.29 -6.87
CA MET A 182 -20.65 -10.35 -5.78
C MET A 182 -21.92 -9.88 -5.06
N GLY A 183 -22.18 -10.49 -3.91
CA GLY A 183 -23.26 -10.12 -2.99
C GLY A 183 -23.20 -8.67 -2.53
N GLN A 184 -24.30 -8.23 -1.92
CA GLN A 184 -24.52 -6.90 -1.34
C GLN A 184 -23.43 -6.53 -0.33
N GLY A 185 -22.30 -6.02 -0.82
CA GLY A 185 -21.32 -5.27 -0.05
C GLY A 185 -21.68 -3.80 -0.15
N THR A 186 -21.95 -3.19 1.00
CA THR A 186 -22.10 -1.74 1.18
C THR A 186 -21.06 -0.98 0.37
N LYS A 187 -21.52 -0.21 -0.63
CA LYS A 187 -20.71 0.74 -1.38
C LYS A 187 -20.33 1.89 -0.46
N THR A 188 -19.29 1.70 0.35
CA THR A 188 -18.49 2.82 0.83
C THR A 188 -17.69 3.32 -0.37
N TYR A 189 -18.26 4.31 -1.06
CA TYR A 189 -17.53 5.13 -2.01
C TYR A 189 -16.51 5.94 -1.20
N ASP A 190 -15.32 5.38 -1.03
CA ASP A 190 -14.16 6.15 -0.57
C ASP A 190 -13.87 7.23 -1.64
N GLU A 191 -13.39 8.39 -1.20
CA GLU A 191 -13.27 9.64 -1.98
C GLU A 191 -12.29 9.52 -3.18
N SER A 192 -11.65 8.37 -3.34
CA SER A 192 -10.82 7.92 -4.46
C SER A 192 -11.62 7.48 -5.71
N CYS A 193 -12.89 7.93 -5.87
CA CYS A 193 -13.77 7.52 -6.97
C CYS A 193 -13.31 8.02 -8.36
N ILE A 194 -12.41 7.27 -8.98
CA ILE A 194 -11.99 7.43 -10.38
C ILE A 194 -13.14 7.11 -11.35
N MET A 195 -14.06 6.22 -10.98
CA MET A 195 -15.18 5.82 -11.83
C MET A 195 -16.37 6.79 -11.66
N PRO A 196 -17.00 7.25 -12.75
CA PRO A 196 -18.22 8.03 -12.66
C PRO A 196 -19.37 7.19 -12.09
N ALA A 197 -20.15 7.77 -11.19
CA ALA A 197 -21.37 7.13 -10.72
C ALA A 197 -22.39 7.02 -11.88
N GLU A 198 -23.20 5.97 -11.87
CA GLU A 198 -24.25 5.77 -12.88
C GLU A 198 -25.19 6.99 -12.96
N GLU A 199 -25.59 7.53 -11.81
CA GLU A 199 -26.45 8.72 -11.74
C GLU A 199 -25.80 9.97 -12.37
N GLU A 200 -24.48 10.12 -12.26
CA GLU A 200 -23.75 11.22 -12.91
C GLU A 200 -23.88 11.11 -14.43
N LEU A 201 -23.67 9.91 -14.99
CA LEU A 201 -23.79 9.68 -16.43
C LEU A 201 -25.24 9.85 -16.92
N ILE A 202 -26.22 9.42 -16.13
CA ILE A 202 -27.65 9.63 -16.45
C ILE A 202 -27.99 11.12 -16.46
N LYS A 203 -27.54 11.90 -15.46
CA LYS A 203 -27.77 13.36 -15.41
C LYS A 203 -27.09 14.07 -16.58
N ALA A 204 -25.85 13.67 -16.91
CA ALA A 204 -25.13 14.20 -18.06
C ALA A 204 -25.90 13.94 -19.36
N TYR A 205 -26.35 12.70 -19.58
CA TYR A 205 -27.07 12.29 -20.79
C TYR A 205 -28.46 12.92 -20.91
N ALA A 206 -29.28 12.82 -19.87
CA ALA A 206 -30.69 13.19 -19.93
C ALA A 206 -30.91 14.70 -19.72
N ARG A 207 -30.07 15.35 -18.91
CA ARG A 207 -30.25 16.75 -18.50
C ARG A 207 -29.16 17.69 -19.02
N GLY A 208 -28.04 17.16 -19.52
CA GLY A 208 -26.87 17.98 -19.82
C GLY A 208 -26.17 18.48 -18.56
N GLU A 209 -26.43 17.86 -17.40
CA GLU A 209 -25.91 18.28 -16.11
C GLU A 209 -24.66 17.48 -15.74
N VAL A 210 -23.54 18.17 -15.49
CA VAL A 210 -22.30 17.58 -15.00
C VAL A 210 -21.81 18.29 -13.72
N PRO A 211 -21.03 17.62 -12.85
CA PRO A 211 -20.42 18.21 -11.66
C PRO A 211 -19.66 19.52 -11.94
N ALA A 212 -19.57 20.40 -10.94
CA ALA A 212 -18.98 21.72 -11.10
C ALA A 212 -17.51 21.65 -11.49
N TRP A 213 -16.75 20.70 -10.92
CA TRP A 213 -15.35 20.47 -11.28
C TRP A 213 -15.17 20.01 -12.73
N ILE A 214 -16.09 19.19 -13.27
CA ILE A 214 -16.06 18.77 -14.69
C ILE A 214 -16.36 19.96 -15.60
N LYS A 215 -17.32 20.82 -15.23
CA LYS A 215 -17.55 22.09 -15.94
C LYS A 215 -16.33 23.01 -15.90
N HIS A 216 -15.65 23.09 -14.75
CA HIS A 216 -14.43 23.86 -14.62
C HIS A 216 -13.32 23.31 -15.52
N TYR A 217 -13.12 21.99 -15.51
CA TYR A 217 -12.17 21.30 -16.37
C TYR A 217 -12.46 21.53 -17.86
N ALA A 218 -13.71 21.40 -18.30
CA ALA A 218 -14.09 21.66 -19.69
C ALA A 218 -13.72 23.08 -20.16
N ASN A 219 -13.81 24.06 -19.25
CA ASN A 219 -13.55 25.47 -19.54
C ASN A 219 -12.08 25.87 -19.43
N THR A 220 -11.29 25.17 -18.61
CA THR A 220 -9.94 25.63 -18.20
C THR A 220 -8.83 24.62 -18.47
N GLY A 221 -9.19 23.35 -18.74
CA GLY A 221 -8.26 22.22 -18.81
C GLY A 221 -7.67 21.83 -17.45
N LYS A 222 -8.09 22.45 -16.34
CA LYS A 222 -7.54 22.21 -15.00
C LYS A 222 -8.46 21.34 -14.16
N LEU A 223 -7.89 20.31 -13.54
CA LEU A 223 -8.56 19.48 -12.55
C LEU A 223 -8.51 20.19 -11.19
N VAL A 224 -9.67 20.26 -10.54
CA VAL A 224 -9.87 20.88 -9.23
C VAL A 224 -10.92 20.06 -8.47
N THR A 225 -11.03 20.28 -7.17
CA THR A 225 -12.15 19.75 -6.38
C THR A 225 -13.46 20.48 -6.72
N ASP A 226 -14.58 19.87 -6.33
CA ASP A 226 -15.92 20.44 -6.58
C ASP A 226 -16.17 21.72 -5.77
N GLU A 227 -15.54 21.84 -4.59
CA GLU A 227 -15.57 23.04 -3.74
C GLU A 227 -14.77 24.18 -4.39
N GLU A 228 -13.52 23.92 -4.79
CA GLU A 228 -12.69 24.90 -5.50
C GLU A 228 -13.34 25.37 -6.81
N ALA A 229 -13.99 24.45 -7.54
CA ALA A 229 -14.72 24.80 -8.76
C ALA A 229 -15.87 25.77 -8.49
N ARG A 230 -16.63 25.57 -7.40
CA ARG A 230 -17.73 26.46 -7.00
C ARG A 230 -17.21 27.82 -6.55
N GLU A 231 -16.10 27.85 -5.81
CA GLU A 231 -15.46 29.12 -5.45
C GLU A 231 -14.95 29.89 -6.66
N HIS A 232 -14.32 29.20 -7.62
CA HIS A 232 -13.86 29.80 -8.87
C HIS A 232 -15.03 30.37 -9.68
N ALA A 233 -16.15 29.65 -9.72
CA ALA A 233 -17.36 30.13 -10.38
C ALA A 233 -17.96 31.37 -9.67
N ALA A 234 -18.04 31.36 -8.34
CA ALA A 234 -18.55 32.49 -7.55
C ALA A 234 -17.67 33.74 -7.66
N LYS A 235 -16.34 33.56 -7.72
CA LYS A 235 -15.39 34.66 -7.96
C LYS A 235 -15.56 35.25 -9.37
N ARG A 236 -15.81 34.42 -10.40
CA ARG A 236 -16.08 34.87 -11.78
C ARG A 236 -17.44 35.55 -11.97
N SER A 237 -18.48 35.15 -11.23
CA SER A 237 -19.78 35.84 -11.28
C SER A 237 -19.73 37.22 -10.64
N ASN A 238 -18.79 37.45 -9.72
CA ASN A 238 -18.60 38.72 -9.03
C ASN A 238 -17.57 39.64 -9.71
N SER A 239 -16.82 39.17 -10.71
CA SER A 239 -15.98 40.01 -11.56
C SER A 239 -16.74 40.43 -12.83
N SER A 240 -16.53 41.66 -13.30
CA SER A 240 -17.24 42.27 -14.45
C SER A 240 -17.09 41.54 -15.78
N GLU A 241 -16.23 40.51 -15.86
CA GLU A 241 -16.01 39.67 -17.04
C GLU A 241 -17.05 38.55 -17.21
N GLY A 242 -17.75 38.14 -16.14
CA GLY A 242 -18.71 37.03 -16.17
C GLY A 242 -20.03 37.34 -16.88
N LYS A 243 -20.41 38.63 -17.01
CA LYS A 243 -21.70 39.04 -17.62
C LYS A 243 -21.73 38.95 -19.15
N GLY A 244 -20.59 38.79 -19.83
CA GLY A 244 -20.50 38.81 -21.31
C GLY A 244 -20.28 37.45 -21.99
N PHE A 245 -20.16 36.36 -21.24
CA PHE A 245 -19.80 35.04 -21.79
C PHE A 245 -20.91 33.99 -21.74
N VAL A 246 -21.84 34.10 -20.78
CA VAL A 246 -23.01 33.20 -20.71
C VAL A 246 -23.90 33.31 -21.96
N ASP A 247 -23.98 34.50 -22.56
CA ASP A 247 -24.71 34.74 -23.82
C ASP A 247 -24.09 34.05 -25.05
N ARG A 248 -22.84 33.57 -24.97
CA ARG A 248 -22.14 32.92 -26.10
C ARG A 248 -22.27 31.40 -26.13
N LEU A 249 -22.62 30.77 -25.01
CA LEU A 249 -22.79 29.31 -24.92
C LEU A 249 -24.24 28.85 -25.14
N LEU A 250 -25.22 29.76 -25.03
CA LEU A 250 -26.64 29.48 -25.29
C LEU A 250 -27.09 29.85 -26.71
N ASN A 251 -26.20 30.47 -27.52
CA ASN A 251 -26.48 30.93 -28.89
C ASN A 251 -25.61 30.24 -29.96
N ARG A 252 -25.09 29.03 -29.70
CA ARG A 252 -24.42 28.19 -30.70
C ARG A 252 -25.01 26.78 -30.73
#